data_AF-A0A3D4EHE0-F1
#
_entry.id   AF-A0A3D4EHE0-F1
#
_cell.length_a   1.000
_cell.length_b   1.000
_cell.length_c   1.000
_cell.angle_alpha   90.00
_cell.angle_beta   90.00
_cell.angle_gamma   90.00
#
_symmetry.space_group_name_H-M   'P 1'
#
loop_
_entity.id
_entity.type
_entity.pdbx_description
1 polymer ?
#
loop_
_entity_poly.entity_id
_entity_poly.type
_entity_poly.pdbx_seq_one_letter_code
_entity_poly.pdbx_strand_id
1 'polypeptide(L)'
;ILPPYIQVLPNEANGKVYIIEEADTMNESAQNAALKLFEEPPQGVHFILCTTNPEKLLTTVRSRCVLVRCNAGSEPENAEMAALADEYICLVQGGNTAELTAWCFANEKLDSRKMPELLASIERRLIQMLRYSDSRAQLMGNIALIERCLEYQTVNTSVKHIFGLLAVKSLPAKETRKNS
;
A
#
# COMPACT_ATOMS: atom_id res chain seq x y z
N ILE A 1 -5.21 28.78 -8.70
CA ILE A 1 -3.89 29.34 -9.07
C ILE A 1 -2.86 28.47 -8.38
N LEU A 2 -1.99 27.79 -9.13
CA LEU A 2 -0.94 26.95 -8.54
C LEU A 2 0.10 27.84 -7.83
N PRO A 3 0.59 27.43 -6.64
CA PRO A 3 1.44 28.29 -5.82
C PRO A 3 2.81 28.54 -6.49
N PRO A 4 3.40 29.74 -6.30
CA PRO A 4 4.65 30.15 -6.97
C PRO A 4 5.90 29.31 -6.59
N TYR A 5 5.81 28.44 -5.59
CA TYR A 5 6.93 27.64 -5.07
C TYR A 5 7.13 26.28 -5.77
N ILE A 6 6.54 26.07 -6.95
CA ILE A 6 6.74 24.87 -7.78
C ILE A 6 8.18 24.74 -8.29
N GLN A 7 8.91 25.85 -8.39
CA GLN A 7 10.28 25.89 -8.90
C GLN A 7 11.36 25.80 -7.81
N VAL A 8 10.98 25.70 -6.53
CA VAL A 8 11.93 25.58 -5.43
C VAL A 8 12.17 24.10 -5.14
N LEU A 9 13.37 23.63 -5.46
CA LEU A 9 13.86 22.30 -5.10
C LEU A 9 13.87 22.15 -3.56
N PRO A 10 13.48 20.99 -3.01
CA PRO A 10 13.52 20.78 -1.56
C PRO A 10 14.96 20.87 -1.02
N ASN A 11 15.16 21.49 0.14
CA ASN A 11 16.49 21.59 0.75
C ASN A 11 17.11 20.22 1.14
N GLU A 12 16.28 19.20 1.40
CA GLU A 12 16.73 17.91 1.96
C GLU A 12 16.16 16.67 1.23
N ALA A 13 15.35 16.84 0.17
CA ALA A 13 14.68 15.74 -0.52
C ALA A 13 15.00 15.71 -2.02
N ASN A 14 15.11 14.52 -2.60
CA ASN A 14 15.46 14.30 -4.01
C ASN A 14 14.41 14.79 -5.02
N GLY A 15 13.21 15.16 -4.56
CA GLY A 15 12.12 15.63 -5.40
C GLY A 15 10.87 16.04 -4.61
N LYS A 16 9.90 16.62 -5.30
CA LYS A 16 8.66 17.18 -4.77
C LYS A 16 7.46 16.58 -5.50
N VAL A 17 6.51 16.02 -4.77
CA VAL A 17 5.28 15.46 -5.34
C VAL A 17 4.11 16.37 -5.02
N TYR A 18 3.34 16.75 -6.03
CA TYR A 18 2.09 17.48 -5.90
C TYR A 18 0.91 16.53 -6.12
N ILE A 19 0.10 16.34 -5.08
CA ILE A 19 -1.14 15.58 -5.17
C ILE A 19 -2.29 16.58 -5.35
N ILE A 20 -2.98 16.49 -6.48
CA ILE A 20 -4.20 17.24 -6.76
C ILE A 20 -5.37 16.30 -6.52
N GLU A 21 -5.97 16.41 -5.34
CA GLU A 21 -7.19 15.68 -5.01
C GLU A 21 -8.38 16.23 -5.80
N GLU A 22 -9.32 15.35 -6.13
CA GLU A 22 -10.56 15.69 -6.86
C GLU A 22 -10.31 16.53 -8.11
N ALA A 23 -9.32 16.16 -8.93
CA ALA A 23 -8.90 16.92 -10.10
C ALA A 23 -10.05 17.18 -11.11
N ASP A 24 -11.09 16.34 -11.12
CA ASP A 24 -12.30 16.56 -11.91
C ASP A 24 -13.19 17.73 -11.47
N THR A 25 -12.89 18.35 -10.32
CA THR A 25 -13.53 19.60 -9.87
C THR A 25 -12.87 20.85 -10.44
N MET A 26 -11.67 20.72 -11.04
CA MET A 26 -10.99 21.86 -11.67
C MET A 26 -11.80 22.37 -12.86
N ASN A 27 -12.07 23.68 -12.85
CA ASN A 27 -12.63 24.34 -14.02
C ASN A 27 -11.63 24.35 -15.19
N GLU A 28 -12.13 24.63 -16.40
CA GLU A 28 -11.35 24.60 -17.63
C GLU A 28 -10.14 25.55 -17.60
N SER A 29 -10.30 26.73 -17.00
CA SER A 29 -9.20 27.71 -16.86
C SER A 29 -8.07 27.17 -15.98
N ALA A 30 -8.38 26.53 -14.86
CA ALA A 30 -7.40 25.92 -13.97
C ALA A 30 -6.66 24.77 -14.65
N GLN A 31 -7.38 23.91 -15.39
CA GLN A 31 -6.77 22.82 -16.15
C GLN A 31 -5.81 23.33 -17.24
N ASN A 32 -6.23 24.34 -18.02
CA ASN A 32 -5.38 24.94 -19.04
C ASN A 32 -4.14 25.64 -18.45
N ALA A 33 -4.27 26.29 -17.29
CA ALA A 33 -3.14 26.91 -16.61
C ALA A 33 -2.10 25.88 -16.15
N ALA A 34 -2.54 24.67 -15.79
CA ALA A 34 -1.66 23.59 -15.34
C ALA A 34 -0.90 22.88 -16.50
N LEU A 35 -1.38 23.00 -17.75
CA LEU A 35 -0.78 22.31 -18.90
C LEU A 35 0.71 22.61 -19.07
N LYS A 36 1.12 23.87 -18.89
CA LYS A 36 2.53 24.26 -19.00
C LYS A 36 3.42 23.50 -18.02
N LEU A 37 2.90 23.19 -16.83
CA LEU A 37 3.64 22.47 -15.79
C LEU A 37 3.64 20.95 -16.02
N PHE A 38 2.60 20.42 -16.67
CA PHE A 38 2.54 19.00 -17.00
C PHE A 38 3.39 18.65 -18.23
N GLU A 39 3.59 19.59 -19.15
CA GLU A 39 4.38 19.38 -20.37
C GLU A 39 5.88 19.34 -20.10
N GLU A 40 6.38 20.27 -19.28
CA GLU A 40 7.78 20.31 -18.84
C GLU A 40 7.82 20.51 -17.32
N PRO A 41 7.59 19.45 -16.53
CA PRO A 41 7.68 19.58 -15.08
C PRO A 41 9.12 19.97 -14.69
N PRO A 42 9.30 20.87 -13.70
CA PRO A 42 10.63 21.17 -13.18
C PRO A 42 11.35 19.90 -12.72
N GLN A 43 12.68 19.90 -12.79
CA GLN A 43 13.48 18.73 -12.41
C GLN A 43 13.16 18.30 -10.97
N GLY A 44 12.86 17.02 -10.78
CA GLY A 44 12.49 16.46 -9.48
C GLY A 44 11.06 16.76 -9.03
N VAL A 45 10.21 17.37 -9.87
CA VAL A 45 8.79 17.60 -9.57
C VAL A 45 7.91 16.55 -10.25
N HIS A 46 7.00 15.95 -9.49
CA HIS A 46 6.02 14.99 -9.98
C HIS A 46 4.60 15.43 -9.60
N PHE A 47 3.62 15.11 -10.45
CA PHE A 47 2.21 15.40 -10.23
C PHE A 47 1.40 14.11 -10.18
N ILE A 48 0.52 14.00 -9.20
CA ILE A 48 -0.48 12.92 -9.09
C ILE A 48 -1.86 13.58 -9.09
N LEU A 49 -2.67 13.24 -10.08
CA LEU A 49 -4.04 13.74 -10.19
C LEU A 49 -5.01 12.62 -9.78
N CYS A 50 -5.76 12.85 -8.71
CA CYS A 50 -6.77 11.90 -8.25
C CYS A 50 -8.13 12.33 -8.79
N THR A 51 -8.83 11.44 -9.49
CA THR A 51 -10.16 11.73 -10.02
C THR A 51 -11.05 10.50 -10.00
N THR A 52 -12.35 10.71 -9.75
CA THR A 52 -13.38 9.66 -9.86
C THR A 52 -13.91 9.50 -11.28
N ASN A 53 -13.73 10.52 -12.13
CA ASN A 53 -14.17 10.51 -13.52
C ASN A 53 -13.14 11.22 -14.43
N PRO A 54 -12.23 10.47 -15.08
CA PRO A 54 -11.19 11.06 -15.91
C PRO A 54 -11.76 11.79 -17.14
N GLU A 55 -12.97 11.49 -17.61
CA GLU A 55 -13.58 12.18 -18.76
C GLU A 55 -13.89 13.66 -18.48
N LYS A 56 -13.95 14.07 -17.21
CA LYS A 56 -14.09 15.49 -16.82
C LYS A 56 -12.78 16.27 -16.96
N LEU A 57 -11.66 15.59 -17.15
CA LEU A 57 -10.38 16.23 -17.45
C LEU A 57 -10.25 16.46 -18.96
N LEU A 58 -9.72 17.62 -19.32
CA LEU A 58 -9.42 17.97 -20.71
C LEU A 58 -8.54 16.88 -21.34
N THR A 59 -8.84 16.56 -22.60
CA THR A 59 -8.06 15.57 -23.37
C THR A 59 -6.57 15.93 -23.43
N THR A 60 -6.25 17.24 -23.43
CA THR A 60 -4.87 17.76 -23.39
C THR A 60 -4.14 17.51 -22.07
N VAL A 61 -4.86 17.45 -20.95
CA VAL A 61 -4.31 17.04 -19.65
C VAL A 61 -4.13 15.53 -19.63
N ARG A 62 -5.16 14.78 -20.06
CA ARG A 62 -5.12 13.31 -20.09
C ARG A 62 -3.99 12.76 -20.96
N SER A 63 -3.72 13.37 -22.12
CA SER A 63 -2.66 12.92 -23.02
C SER A 63 -1.24 13.08 -22.46
N ARG A 64 -1.08 13.91 -21.43
CA ARG A 64 0.20 14.15 -20.71
C ARG A 64 0.29 13.38 -19.39
N CYS A 65 -0.73 12.61 -19.04
CA CYS A 65 -0.77 11.83 -17.81
C CYS A 65 -0.75 10.33 -18.13
N VAL A 66 -0.16 9.54 -17.22
CA VAL A 66 -0.35 8.10 -17.21
C VAL A 66 -1.59 7.78 -16.39
N LEU A 67 -2.59 7.13 -16.99
CA LEU A 67 -3.79 6.70 -16.27
C LEU A 67 -3.49 5.44 -15.47
N VAL A 68 -3.45 5.57 -14.15
CA VAL A 68 -3.42 4.44 -13.22
C VAL A 68 -4.84 4.20 -12.70
N ARG A 69 -5.39 3.03 -12.98
CA ARG A 69 -6.71 2.64 -12.46
C ARG A 69 -6.56 2.01 -11.09
N CYS A 70 -7.06 2.68 -10.06
CA CYS A 70 -7.17 2.12 -8.72
C CYS A 70 -8.42 1.24 -8.64
N ASN A 71 -8.30 -0.03 -9.03
CA ASN A 71 -9.36 -0.99 -8.79
C ASN A 71 -9.29 -1.40 -7.31
N ALA A 72 -10.15 -0.82 -6.47
CA ALA A 72 -10.41 -1.42 -5.17
C ALA A 72 -11.06 -2.79 -5.43
N GLY A 73 -10.33 -3.87 -5.16
CA GLY A 73 -10.81 -5.24 -5.42
C GLY A 73 -12.20 -5.43 -4.81
N SER A 74 -13.22 -5.52 -5.67
CA SER A 74 -14.63 -5.64 -5.30
C SER A 74 -15.06 -7.10 -5.13
N GLU A 75 -14.12 -8.03 -5.12
CA GLU A 75 -14.43 -9.43 -4.90
C GLU A 75 -14.94 -9.62 -3.47
N PRO A 76 -16.07 -10.31 -3.28
CA PRO A 76 -16.59 -10.57 -1.96
C PRO A 76 -15.56 -11.34 -1.16
N GLU A 77 -15.15 -10.77 -0.03
CA GLU A 77 -14.19 -11.41 0.86
C GLU A 77 -14.81 -12.66 1.50
N ASN A 78 -14.07 -13.76 1.49
CA ASN A 78 -14.46 -14.98 2.16
C ASN A 78 -14.47 -14.76 3.69
N ALA A 79 -15.62 -14.98 4.34
CA ALA A 79 -15.79 -14.72 5.77
C ALA A 79 -14.82 -15.53 6.67
N GLU A 80 -14.44 -16.73 6.25
CA GLU A 80 -13.45 -17.55 6.97
C GLU A 80 -12.06 -16.90 6.91
N MET A 81 -11.66 -16.40 5.73
CA MET A 81 -10.37 -15.74 5.54
C MET A 81 -10.32 -14.37 6.19
N ALA A 82 -11.45 -13.66 6.20
CA ALA A 82 -11.64 -12.43 6.96
C ALA A 82 -11.35 -12.66 8.45
N ALA A 83 -11.98 -13.67 9.06
CA ALA A 83 -11.80 -13.98 10.47
C ALA A 83 -10.34 -14.35 10.81
N LEU A 84 -9.71 -15.21 10.00
CA LEU A 84 -8.29 -15.56 10.20
C LEU A 84 -7.36 -14.35 10.03
N ALA A 85 -7.67 -13.44 9.10
CA ALA A 85 -6.91 -12.22 8.94
C ALA A 85 -7.08 -11.27 10.14
N ASP A 86 -8.28 -11.16 10.71
CA ASP A 86 -8.53 -10.38 11.93
C ASP A 86 -7.74 -10.93 13.13
N GLU A 87 -7.70 -12.26 13.31
CA GLU A 87 -6.88 -12.91 14.32
C GLU A 87 -5.39 -12.61 14.14
N TYR A 88 -4.89 -12.76 12.91
CA TYR A 88 -3.50 -12.45 12.57
C TYR A 88 -3.14 -11.00 12.89
N ILE A 89 -4.01 -10.04 12.54
CA ILE A 89 -3.77 -8.62 12.83
C ILE A 89 -3.72 -8.37 14.33
N CYS A 90 -4.62 -8.98 15.11
CA CYS A 90 -4.61 -8.87 16.57
C CYS A 90 -3.28 -9.37 17.16
N LEU A 91 -2.76 -10.50 16.68
CA LEU A 91 -1.48 -11.06 17.12
C LEU A 91 -0.29 -10.17 16.74
N VAL A 92 -0.29 -9.61 15.54
CA VAL A 92 0.75 -8.67 15.08
C VAL A 92 0.74 -7.40 15.92
N GLN A 93 -0.43 -6.86 16.25
CA GLN A 93 -0.57 -5.70 17.13
C GLN A 93 -0.17 -6.00 18.57
N GLY A 94 -0.45 -7.22 19.06
CA GLY A 94 -0.06 -7.68 20.40
C GLY A 94 1.46 -7.82 20.57
N GLY A 95 2.22 -7.97 19.48
CA GLY A 95 3.68 -7.99 19.51
C GLY A 95 4.28 -9.27 20.13
N ASN A 96 3.47 -10.29 20.39
CA ASN A 96 3.93 -11.54 20.99
C ASN A 96 4.34 -12.55 19.91
N THR A 97 5.66 -12.66 19.68
CA THR A 97 6.23 -13.61 18.71
C THR A 97 5.85 -15.06 18.98
N ALA A 98 5.72 -15.48 20.24
CA ALA A 98 5.40 -16.86 20.57
C ALA A 98 3.95 -17.21 20.19
N GLU A 99 3.01 -16.32 20.49
CA GLU A 99 1.60 -16.49 20.12
C GLU A 99 1.41 -16.45 18.61
N LEU A 100 2.04 -15.49 17.92
CA LEU A 100 2.00 -15.42 16.46
C LEU A 100 2.57 -16.70 15.82
N THR A 101 3.71 -17.18 16.32
CA THR A 101 4.34 -18.40 15.82
C THR A 101 3.45 -19.63 16.03
N ALA A 102 2.84 -19.75 17.22
CA ALA A 102 1.93 -20.85 17.53
C ALA A 102 0.70 -20.82 16.61
N TRP A 103 0.14 -19.64 16.35
CA TRP A 103 -0.98 -19.47 15.41
C TRP A 103 -0.60 -19.86 13.98
N CYS A 104 0.58 -19.46 13.50
CA CYS A 104 1.08 -19.86 12.19
C CYS A 104 1.22 -21.39 12.05
N PHE A 105 1.71 -22.07 13.08
CA PHE A 105 1.79 -23.54 13.09
C PHE A 105 0.42 -24.20 13.14
N ALA A 106 -0.52 -23.65 13.89
CA ALA A 106 -1.89 -24.19 13.96
C ALA A 106 -2.60 -24.14 12.59
N ASN A 107 -2.30 -23.11 11.79
CA ASN A 107 -2.92 -22.88 10.49
C ASN A 107 -2.11 -23.42 9.29
N GLU A 108 -0.97 -24.09 9.51
CA GLU A 108 -0.05 -24.53 8.44
C GLU A 108 -0.66 -25.51 7.43
N LYS A 109 -1.80 -26.11 7.77
CA LYS A 109 -2.54 -27.08 6.94
C LYS A 109 -3.59 -26.43 6.04
N LEU A 110 -3.66 -25.09 6.01
CA LEU A 110 -4.55 -24.37 5.13
C LEU A 110 -4.38 -24.83 3.68
N ASP A 111 -5.49 -24.94 2.95
CA ASP A 111 -5.44 -25.27 1.53
C ASP A 111 -4.66 -24.17 0.78
N SER A 112 -3.74 -24.60 -0.08
CA SER A 112 -3.02 -23.74 -1.03
C SER A 112 -3.91 -22.75 -1.79
N ARG A 113 -5.15 -23.14 -2.12
CA ARG A 113 -6.13 -22.29 -2.82
C ARG A 113 -6.65 -21.15 -1.96
N LYS A 114 -6.74 -21.35 -0.64
CA LYS A 114 -7.21 -20.36 0.34
C LYS A 114 -6.12 -19.41 0.80
N MET A 115 -4.85 -19.78 0.64
CA MET A 115 -3.72 -18.94 1.05
C MET A 115 -3.70 -17.55 0.36
N PRO A 116 -3.88 -17.43 -0.97
CA PRO A 116 -3.97 -16.10 -1.61
C PRO A 116 -5.16 -15.29 -1.08
N GLU A 117 -6.31 -15.92 -0.81
CA GLU A 117 -7.46 -15.24 -0.20
C GLU A 117 -7.11 -14.70 1.19
N LEU A 118 -6.45 -15.49 2.04
CA LEU A 118 -5.99 -15.07 3.36
C LEU A 118 -4.99 -13.90 3.28
N LEU A 119 -3.98 -14.00 2.43
CA LEU A 119 -2.98 -12.94 2.26
C LEU A 119 -3.63 -11.63 1.77
N ALA A 120 -4.53 -11.70 0.80
CA ALA A 120 -5.30 -10.54 0.35
C ALA A 120 -6.16 -9.95 1.49
N SER A 121 -6.79 -10.80 2.31
CA SER A 121 -7.55 -10.36 3.49
C SER A 121 -6.70 -9.66 4.54
N ILE A 122 -5.47 -10.13 4.77
CA ILE A 122 -4.49 -9.48 5.65
C ILE A 122 -4.05 -8.14 5.07
N GLU A 123 -3.70 -8.10 3.78
CA GLU A 123 -3.29 -6.88 3.07
C GLU A 123 -4.35 -5.78 3.19
N ARG A 124 -5.63 -6.11 2.93
CA ARG A 124 -6.75 -5.17 3.07
C ARG A 124 -6.79 -4.52 4.44
N ARG A 125 -6.62 -5.30 5.52
CA ARG A 125 -6.62 -4.79 6.89
C ARG A 125 -5.41 -3.91 7.17
N LEU A 126 -4.22 -4.30 6.74
CA LEU A 126 -3.01 -3.49 6.89
C LEU A 126 -3.15 -2.14 6.16
N ILE A 127 -3.70 -2.14 4.94
CA ILE A 127 -3.96 -0.91 4.18
C ILE A 127 -5.00 -0.03 4.88
N GLN A 128 -6.06 -0.62 5.43
CA GLN A 128 -7.05 0.13 6.22
C GLN A 128 -6.41 0.76 7.47
N MET A 129 -5.51 0.05 8.14
CA MET A 129 -4.78 0.56 9.31
C MET A 129 -3.85 1.72 8.98
N LEU A 130 -3.26 1.77 7.77
CA LEU A 130 -2.44 2.91 7.34
C LEU A 130 -3.20 4.25 7.35
N ARG A 131 -4.53 4.21 7.29
CA ARG A 131 -5.35 5.42 7.31
C ARG A 131 -5.36 6.11 8.68
N TYR A 132 -5.08 5.36 9.75
CA TYR A 132 -5.27 5.82 11.13
C TYR A 132 -4.07 5.58 12.05
N SER A 133 -3.03 4.87 11.60
CA SER A 133 -1.90 4.47 12.45
C SER A 133 -0.69 5.39 12.31
N ASP A 134 -0.07 5.73 13.45
CA ASP A 134 1.20 6.44 13.52
C ASP A 134 2.40 5.54 13.14
N SER A 135 2.29 4.21 13.27
CA SER A 135 3.37 3.26 12.96
C SER A 135 3.38 2.84 11.47
N ARG A 136 3.44 3.85 10.59
CA ARG A 136 3.37 3.64 9.12
C ARG A 136 4.52 2.78 8.60
N ALA A 137 5.73 2.94 9.14
CA ALA A 137 6.91 2.21 8.70
C ALA A 137 6.77 0.69 8.92
N GLN A 138 6.26 0.28 10.08
CA GLN A 138 6.04 -1.14 10.38
C GLN A 138 4.90 -1.72 9.54
N LEU A 139 3.79 -0.98 9.38
CA LEU A 139 2.69 -1.41 8.52
C LEU A 139 3.12 -1.57 7.06
N MET A 140 3.95 -0.65 6.55
CA MET A 140 4.50 -0.76 5.20
C MET A 140 5.45 -1.95 5.04
N GLY A 141 6.27 -2.24 6.06
CA GLY A 141 7.09 -3.45 6.09
C GLY A 141 6.25 -4.73 6.04
N ASN A 142 5.14 -4.75 6.77
CA ASN A 142 4.21 -5.89 6.77
C ASN A 142 3.47 -6.02 5.44
N ILE A 143 3.02 -4.92 4.81
CA ILE A 143 2.40 -4.95 3.48
C ILE A 143 3.38 -5.51 2.44
N ALA A 144 4.62 -5.01 2.42
CA ALA A 144 5.65 -5.52 1.51
C ALA A 144 5.97 -7.01 1.75
N LEU A 145 5.85 -7.50 2.99
CA LEU A 145 5.96 -8.93 3.29
C LEU A 145 4.81 -9.72 2.66
N ILE A 146 3.57 -9.24 2.79
CA ILE A 146 2.39 -9.90 2.21
C ILE A 146 2.45 -9.90 0.68
N GLU A 147 2.80 -8.78 0.05
CA GLU A 147 3.00 -8.68 -1.40
C GLU A 147 4.01 -9.72 -1.90
N ARG A 148 5.16 -9.84 -1.20
CA ARG A 148 6.17 -10.85 -1.51
C ARG A 148 5.64 -12.28 -1.33
N CYS A 149 4.84 -12.53 -0.30
CA CYS A 149 4.21 -13.83 -0.10
C CYS A 149 3.21 -14.18 -1.21
N LEU A 150 2.47 -13.19 -1.74
CA LEU A 150 1.59 -13.36 -2.90
C LEU A 150 2.40 -13.67 -4.16
N GLU A 151 3.50 -12.96 -4.41
CA GLU A 151 4.42 -13.23 -5.53
C GLU A 151 4.97 -14.66 -5.47
N TYR A 152 5.35 -15.14 -4.28
CA TYR A 152 5.91 -16.48 -4.10
C TYR A 152 4.95 -17.64 -4.41
N GLN A 153 3.64 -17.39 -4.44
CA GLN A 153 2.68 -18.41 -4.85
C GLN A 153 2.75 -18.71 -6.35
N THR A 154 3.27 -17.78 -7.15
CA THR A 154 3.47 -17.99 -8.59
C THR A 154 4.59 -18.99 -8.89
N VAL A 155 5.42 -19.33 -7.89
CA VAL A 155 6.60 -20.20 -8.03
C VAL A 155 6.53 -21.51 -7.21
N ASN A 156 5.32 -22.04 -6.95
CA ASN A 156 5.09 -23.30 -6.23
C ASN A 156 5.58 -23.32 -4.77
N THR A 157 5.49 -22.20 -4.06
CA THR A 157 5.85 -22.13 -2.64
C THR A 157 4.80 -22.79 -1.76
N SER A 158 5.22 -23.60 -0.77
CA SER A 158 4.29 -24.28 0.14
C SER A 158 3.67 -23.31 1.16
N VAL A 159 2.42 -23.60 1.56
CA VAL A 159 1.69 -22.88 2.62
C VAL A 159 2.51 -22.78 3.92
N LYS A 160 3.23 -23.85 4.27
CA LYS A 160 4.11 -23.87 5.45
C LYS A 160 5.23 -22.84 5.36
N HIS A 161 5.81 -22.65 4.19
CA HIS A 161 6.87 -21.67 3.99
C HIS A 161 6.33 -20.24 4.16
N ILE A 162 5.14 -19.96 3.63
CA ILE A 162 4.47 -18.67 3.81
C ILE A 162 4.22 -18.39 5.30
N PHE A 163 3.60 -19.32 6.02
CA PHE A 163 3.37 -19.15 7.46
C PHE A 163 4.67 -19.02 8.27
N GLY A 164 5.73 -19.73 7.88
CA GLY A 164 7.05 -19.58 8.49
C GLY A 164 7.64 -18.17 8.29
N LEU A 165 7.46 -17.58 7.10
CA LEU A 165 7.87 -16.19 6.84
C LEU A 165 7.08 -15.19 7.68
N LEU A 166 5.76 -15.36 7.77
CA LEU A 166 4.89 -14.51 8.59
C LEU A 166 5.29 -14.55 10.07
N ALA A 167 5.49 -15.74 10.64
CA ALA A 167 5.89 -15.89 12.05
C ALA A 167 7.20 -15.15 12.39
N VAL A 168 8.15 -15.11 11.45
CA VAL A 168 9.48 -14.55 11.67
C VAL A 168 9.56 -13.06 11.34
N LYS A 169 8.78 -12.57 10.37
CA LYS A 169 8.98 -11.24 9.76
C LYS A 169 7.89 -10.22 10.08
N SER A 170 6.74 -10.63 10.60
CA SER A 170 5.62 -9.70 10.83
C SER A 170 5.74 -8.83 12.07
N LEU A 171 6.67 -9.18 12.96
CA LEU A 171 7.02 -8.42 14.16
C LEU A 171 8.43 -7.87 14.04
N PRO A 172 8.71 -6.70 14.65
CA PRO A 172 10.05 -6.16 14.64
C PRO A 172 10.97 -7.13 15.40
N ALA A 173 12.18 -7.33 14.90
CA ALA A 173 13.17 -8.11 15.63
C ALA A 173 13.32 -7.52 17.02
N LYS A 174 13.18 -8.33 18.08
CA LYS A 174 13.54 -7.89 19.42
C LYS A 174 14.99 -7.42 19.33
N GLU A 175 15.21 -6.10 19.47
CA GLU A 175 16.54 -5.60 19.75
C GLU A 175 17.03 -6.41 20.95
N THR A 176 18.06 -7.21 20.71
CA THR A 176 18.80 -7.83 21.78
C THR A 176 19.34 -6.67 22.59
N ARG A 177 18.71 -6.36 23.72
CA ARG A 177 19.30 -5.50 24.74
C ARG A 177 20.63 -6.14 25.11
N LYS A 178 21.70 -5.74 24.43
CA LYS A 178 23.05 -5.78 24.97
C LYS A 178 23.06 -4.72 26.07
N ASN A 179 22.52 -5.07 27.23
CA ASN A 179 22.87 -4.40 28.46
C ASN A 179 24.05 -5.17 29.06
N SER A 180 25.22 -4.57 28.83
CA SER A 180 26.34 -4.37 29.76
C SER A 180 26.60 -5.42 30.84
#